data_AF-A0A9X3A7C7-F1
#
_entry.id   AF-A0A9X3A7C7-F1
#
_cell.length_a   1.000
_cell.length_b   1.000
_cell.length_c   1.000
_cell.angle_alpha   90.00
_cell.angle_beta   90.00
_cell.angle_gamma   90.00
#
_symmetry.space_group_name_H-M   'P 1'
#
loop_
_entity.id
_entity.type
_entity.pdbx_description
1 polymer ?
#
loop_
_entity_poly.entity_id
_entity_poly.type
_entity_poly.pdbx_seq_one_letter_code
_entity_poly.pdbx_strand_id
1 'polypeptide(L)'
;MAHQGVGFFDGRGHFFKTPDEATISDLSALLGRIGEGESLAPGIAQTLLGRREDLERLFREHDEMIAGLGANVAKLPERTRPAA
;
A
#
# COMPACT_ATOMS: atom_id res chain seq x y z
N MET A 1 -40.93 12.08 -2.22
CA MET A 1 -40.34 12.54 -3.50
C MET A 1 -39.10 11.73 -3.76
N ALA A 2 -38.82 11.37 -5.02
CA ALA A 2 -37.59 10.65 -5.37
C ALA A 2 -36.46 11.65 -5.65
N HIS A 3 -35.25 11.35 -5.20
CA HIS A 3 -34.04 12.17 -5.39
C HIS A 3 -32.88 11.27 -5.83
N GLN A 4 -31.95 11.81 -6.61
CA GLN A 4 -30.72 11.12 -7.04
C GLN A 4 -29.50 11.71 -6.32
N GLY A 5 -28.46 10.90 -6.10
CA GLY A 5 -27.24 11.31 -5.40
C GLY A 5 -26.01 10.58 -5.94
N VAL A 6 -24.83 11.02 -5.50
CA VAL A 6 -23.55 10.37 -5.82
C VAL A 6 -23.28 9.30 -4.76
N GLY A 7 -22.74 8.16 -5.19
CA GLY A 7 -22.23 7.13 -4.30
C GLY A 7 -20.95 6.52 -4.84
N PHE A 8 -20.25 5.82 -3.97
CA PHE A 8 -18.92 5.27 -4.22
C PHE A 8 -18.99 3.76 -4.07
N PHE A 9 -18.23 3.04 -4.88
CA PHE A 9 -18.15 1.59 -4.79
C PHE A 9 -16.71 1.19 -4.51
N ASP A 10 -16.52 0.22 -3.61
CA ASP A 10 -15.24 -0.45 -3.46
C ASP A 10 -14.96 -1.36 -4.68
N GLY A 11 -13.75 -1.89 -4.79
CA GLY A 11 -13.35 -2.80 -5.88
C GLY A 11 -14.16 -4.10 -5.95
N ARG A 12 -14.97 -4.41 -4.93
CA ARG A 12 -15.86 -5.58 -4.86
C ARG A 12 -17.31 -5.24 -5.17
N GLY A 13 -17.63 -3.98 -5.44
CA GLY A 13 -18.96 -3.51 -5.78
C GLY A 13 -19.85 -3.23 -4.57
N HIS A 14 -19.30 -3.13 -3.35
CA HIS A 14 -20.07 -2.65 -2.20
C HIS A 14 -20.26 -1.14 -2.26
N PHE A 15 -21.47 -0.69 -1.99
CA PHE A 15 -21.84 0.72 -2.00
C PHE A 15 -21.49 1.43 -0.68
N PHE A 16 -20.91 2.61 -0.80
CA PHE A 16 -20.57 3.51 0.29
C PHE A 16 -21.04 4.93 0.02
N LYS A 17 -21.23 5.70 1.10
CA LYS A 17 -21.72 7.07 1.04
C LYS A 17 -20.59 8.07 0.79
N THR A 18 -19.38 7.71 1.17
CA THR A 18 -18.20 8.55 1.04
C THR A 18 -17.07 7.80 0.32
N PRO A 19 -16.16 8.52 -0.37
CA PRO A 19 -15.01 7.90 -1.01
C PRO A 19 -14.04 7.28 0.02
N ASP A 20 -13.93 7.89 1.20
CA ASP A 20 -13.06 7.40 2.28
C ASP A 20 -13.52 6.03 2.77
N GLU A 21 -14.83 5.83 2.99
CA GLU A 21 -15.39 4.54 3.39
C GLU A 21 -15.14 3.45 2.33
N ALA A 22 -15.33 3.77 1.06
CA ALA A 22 -15.05 2.83 -0.04
C ALA A 22 -13.57 2.44 -0.06
N THR A 23 -12.69 3.43 0.08
CA THR A 23 -11.23 3.21 0.09
C THR A 23 -10.78 2.41 1.32
N ILE A 24 -11.34 2.69 2.50
CA ILE A 24 -11.06 1.93 3.73
C ILE A 24 -11.52 0.49 3.57
N SER A 25 -12.67 0.23 2.94
CA SER A 25 -13.15 -1.12 2.65
C SER A 25 -12.15 -1.89 1.78
N ASP A 26 -11.67 -1.27 0.70
CA ASP A 26 -10.67 -1.88 -0.20
C ASP A 26 -9.34 -2.14 0.52
N LEU A 27 -8.83 -1.16 1.26
CA LEU A 27 -7.60 -1.30 2.04
C LEU A 27 -7.74 -2.41 3.10
N SER A 28 -8.89 -2.49 3.78
CA SER A 28 -9.14 -3.55 4.76
C SER A 28 -9.19 -4.93 4.11
N ALA A 29 -9.79 -5.03 2.93
CA ALA A 29 -9.83 -6.27 2.17
C ALA A 29 -8.42 -6.70 1.72
N LEU A 30 -7.57 -5.75 1.32
CA LEU A 30 -6.17 -5.99 0.95
C LEU A 30 -5.33 -6.45 2.14
N LEU A 31 -5.53 -5.85 3.32
CA LEU A 31 -4.87 -6.23 4.57
C LEU A 31 -5.33 -7.62 5.07
N GLY A 32 -6.55 -8.03 4.72
CA GLY A 32 -7.13 -9.31 5.11
C GLY A 32 -7.47 -9.37 6.60
N ARG A 33 -7.33 -10.55 7.20
CA ARG A 33 -7.53 -10.71 8.65
C ARG A 33 -6.19 -10.58 9.36
N ILE A 34 -6.02 -9.49 10.10
CA ILE A 34 -4.83 -9.21 10.89
C ILE A 34 -5.18 -9.28 12.38
N GLY A 35 -4.42 -10.08 13.13
CA GLY A 35 -4.59 -10.30 14.57
C GLY A 35 -5.46 -11.51 14.92
N GLU A 36 -5.49 -11.87 16.20
CA GLU A 36 -6.43 -12.86 16.74
C GLU A 36 -7.70 -12.16 17.25
N GLY A 37 -8.87 -12.64 16.83
CA GLY A 37 -10.17 -12.05 17.19
C GLY A 37 -10.78 -11.17 16.10
N GLU A 38 -11.28 -9.99 16.48
CA GLU A 38 -11.81 -8.97 15.55
C GLU A 38 -10.67 -8.43 14.68
N SER A 39 -10.88 -8.38 13.36
CA SER A 39 -9.82 -7.97 12.44
C SER A 39 -9.40 -6.53 12.71
N LEU A 40 -8.11 -6.30 12.91
CA LEU A 40 -7.55 -4.95 13.06
C LEU A 40 -7.47 -4.20 11.72
N ALA A 41 -7.74 -4.88 10.60
CA ALA A 41 -7.61 -4.32 9.26
C ALA A 41 -8.37 -3.00 9.04
N PRO A 42 -9.62 -2.80 9.53
CA PRO A 42 -10.32 -1.52 9.36
C PRO A 42 -9.61 -0.34 10.04
N GLY A 43 -9.11 -0.53 11.26
CA GLY A 43 -8.39 0.52 11.99
C GLY A 43 -7.05 0.87 11.34
N ILE A 44 -6.35 -0.16 10.85
CA ILE A 44 -5.09 0.03 10.09
C ILE A 44 -5.39 0.74 8.77
N ALA A 45 -6.41 0.32 8.01
CA ALA A 45 -6.83 0.94 6.76
C ALA A 45 -7.15 2.44 6.93
N GLN A 46 -7.88 2.80 7.98
CA GLN A 46 -8.16 4.20 8.30
C GLN A 46 -6.88 4.99 8.60
N THR A 47 -5.95 4.38 9.34
CA THR A 47 -4.65 5.01 9.65
C THR A 47 -3.81 5.20 8.39
N LEU A 48 -3.79 4.21 7.49
CA LEU A 48 -3.07 4.28 6.22
C LEU A 48 -3.62 5.42 5.35
N LEU A 49 -4.95 5.52 5.21
CA LEU A 49 -5.58 6.58 4.43
C LEU A 49 -5.28 7.96 5.01
N GLY A 50 -5.33 8.10 6.35
CA GLY A 50 -5.01 9.35 7.04
C GLY A 50 -3.55 9.78 6.92
N ARG A 51 -2.63 8.84 6.66
CA ARG A 51 -1.18 9.11 6.52
C ARG A 51 -0.66 8.92 5.09
N ARG A 52 -1.55 8.97 4.09
CA ARG A 52 -1.20 8.65 2.68
C ARG A 52 0.04 9.40 2.17
N GLU A 53 0.17 10.69 2.46
CA GLU A 53 1.27 11.51 1.93
C GLU A 53 2.63 11.13 2.55
N ASP A 54 2.64 10.82 3.84
CA ASP A 54 3.83 10.31 4.53
C ASP A 54 4.24 8.94 3.98
N LEU A 55 3.26 8.05 3.76
CA LEU A 55 3.50 6.71 3.24
C LEU A 55 4.02 6.75 1.81
N GLU A 56 3.42 7.56 0.94
CA GLU A 56 3.87 7.74 -0.44
C GLU A 56 5.31 8.28 -0.51
N ARG A 57 5.68 9.18 0.41
CA ARG A 57 7.06 9.64 0.54
C ARG A 57 8.00 8.51 0.94
N LEU A 58 7.65 7.75 1.98
CA LEU A 58 8.47 6.63 2.45
C LEU A 58 8.61 5.53 1.38
N PHE A 59 7.56 5.21 0.64
CA PHE A 59 7.62 4.23 -0.44
C PHE A 59 8.53 4.69 -1.58
N ARG A 60 8.48 5.96 -1.97
CA ARG A 60 9.40 6.53 -2.96
C ARG A 60 10.85 6.46 -2.49
N GLU A 61 11.14 6.89 -1.26
CA GLU A 61 12.49 6.81 -0.68
C GLU A 61 13.00 5.36 -0.62
N HIS A 62 12.12 4.41 -0.30
CA HIS A 62 12.42 2.99 -0.32
C HIS A 62 12.75 2.48 -1.73
N ASP A 63 11.98 2.88 -2.74
CA ASP A 63 12.22 2.49 -4.12
C ASP A 63 13.55 3.05 -4.65
N GLU A 64 13.91 4.27 -4.25
CA GLU A 64 15.23 4.87 -4.50
C GLU A 64 16.36 4.05 -3.85
N MET A 65 16.18 3.60 -2.60
CA MET A 65 17.15 2.73 -1.91
C MET A 65 17.33 1.38 -2.63
N ILE A 66 16.24 0.75 -3.10
CA ILE A 66 16.30 -0.50 -3.87
C ILE A 66 17.00 -0.29 -5.22
N ALA A 67 16.68 0.79 -5.93
CA ALA A 67 17.36 1.12 -7.19
C ALA A 67 18.87 1.32 -6.97
N GLY A 68 19.25 1.96 -5.86
CA GLY A 68 20.64 2.10 -5.43
C GLY A 68 21.35 0.76 -5.15
N LEU A 69 20.65 -0.21 -4.54
CA LEU A 69 21.20 -1.56 -4.32
C LEU A 69 21.52 -2.26 -5.66
N GLY A 70 20.61 -2.21 -6.64
CA GLY A 70 20.83 -2.79 -7.97
C GLY A 70 22.01 -2.15 -8.72
N ALA A 71 22.17 -0.83 -8.62
CA ALA A 71 23.28 -0.10 -9.22
C ALA A 71 24.64 -0.42 -8.57
N ASN A 72 24.66 -0.67 -7.25
CA ASN A 72 25.89 -0.98 -6.51
C ASN A 72 26.37 -2.42 -6.74
N VAL A 73 25.46 -3.38 -6.97
CA VAL A 73 25.82 -4.77 -7.33
C VAL A 73 26.48 -4.84 -8.71
N ALA A 74 26.00 -4.06 -9.69
CA ALA A 74 26.61 -3.99 -11.02
C ALA A 74 28.02 -3.38 -11.02
N LYS A 75 28.42 -2.70 -9.94
CA LYS A 75 29.69 -2.01 -9.80
C LYS A 75 30.74 -2.81 -9.02
N LEU A 76 30.41 -4.00 -8.53
CA LEU A 76 31.37 -4.86 -7.84
C LEU A 76 32.33 -5.46 -8.88
N PRO A 77 33.64 -5.14 -8.85
CA PRO A 77 34.58 -5.74 -9.78
C PRO A 77 34.62 -7.25 -9.54
N GLU A 78 34.41 -8.04 -10.61
CA GLU A 78 34.59 -9.49 -10.55
C GLU A 78 35.98 -9.78 -9.98
N ARG A 79 36.02 -10.43 -8.82
CA ARG A 79 37.27 -10.91 -8.24
C ARG A 79 37.89 -11.90 -9.22
N THR A 80 38.85 -11.44 -10.01
CA THR A 80 39.71 -12.30 -10.83
C THR A 80 40.40 -13.27 -9.89
N ARG A 81 40.02 -14.55 -9.98
CA ARG A 81 40.75 -15.61 -9.29
C ARG A 81 42.14 -15.66 -9.90
N PRO A 82 43.22 -15.61 -9.10
CA PRO A 82 44.56 -15.77 -9.63
C PRO A 82 44.69 -17.16 -10.25
N ALA A 83 45.22 -17.22 -11.47
CA ALA A 83 45.52 -18.47 -12.15
C ALA A 83 46.61 -19.23 -11.38
N ALA A 84 46.43 -20.55 -11.30
CA ALA A 84 47.27 -21.52 -10.60
C ALA A 84 48.72 -21.56 -11.10
#